data_AF-A0A9E2Y8H6-F1
#
_entry.id   AF-A0A9E2Y8H6-F1
#
_cell.length_a   1.000
_cell.length_b   1.000
_cell.length_c   1.000
_cell.angle_alpha   90.00
_cell.angle_beta   90.00
_cell.angle_gamma   90.00
#
_symmetry.space_group_name_H-M   'P 1'
#
loop_
_entity.id
_entity.type
_entity.pdbx_description
1 polymer ?
#
loop_
_entity_poly.entity_id
_entity_poly.type
_entity_poly.pdbx_seq_one_letter_code
_entity_poly.pdbx_strand_id
1 'polypeptide(L)'
;MRDAQDEILREEPAWVQPWKPSAGLSAWDLTADNGRSFHFNAPSGDGAITFDSNVQRAKFPLTDWLAYDQVASRPEYSVDRYDTGDPQAPDNAVSDLKLAFTYHRESGDGALTASLSKLDRTFSVRIAPNRITLQSRQNQNTTELAAADIALEKGDHRIEFMNVDYCVTVRIDGRDIIRSTPEQYAPDIPLLLRAFDHHESFPKPTISIEAADQVCTLSHVGLWRDIYYGNRPSPGSDMRAFHASPQNFPDNVTHLASDEFFVMGDNSPISMDARYWTDPIRLPDESLNVEAGRVPERFLLGKAFFVYWPAGYRPFESAPALVPNFGDMRLIH
;
A
#
# COMPACT_ATOMS: atom_id res chain seq x y z
N MET A 1 -2.58 -16.11 -45.68
CA MET A 1 -2.21 -16.94 -44.54
C MET A 1 -1.21 -16.14 -43.72
N ARG A 2 -1.71 -15.40 -42.72
CA ARG A 2 -0.86 -14.81 -41.69
C ARG A 2 -0.89 -15.81 -40.54
N ASP A 3 0.28 -16.28 -40.17
CA ASP A 3 0.47 -17.20 -39.05
C ASP A 3 -0.21 -16.61 -37.82
N ALA A 4 -1.11 -17.41 -37.23
CA ALA A 4 -1.59 -17.21 -35.89
C ALA A 4 -0.36 -17.25 -34.99
N GLN A 5 0.05 -16.08 -34.51
CA GLN A 5 1.06 -15.99 -33.46
C GLN A 5 0.50 -16.74 -32.26
N ASP A 6 1.19 -17.81 -31.89
CA ASP A 6 1.00 -18.54 -30.65
C ASP A 6 0.95 -17.56 -29.48
N GLU A 7 -0.25 -17.29 -29.00
CA GLU A 7 -0.48 -16.73 -27.68
C GLU A 7 -0.05 -17.84 -26.70
N ILE A 8 1.24 -17.88 -26.39
CA ILE A 8 1.76 -18.70 -25.30
C ILE A 8 1.09 -18.15 -24.04
N LEU A 9 -0.02 -18.77 -23.64
CA LEU A 9 -0.56 -18.68 -22.29
C LEU A 9 0.54 -19.22 -21.37
N ARG A 10 1.42 -18.33 -20.93
CA ARG A 10 2.45 -18.66 -19.96
C ARG A 10 1.72 -19.13 -18.72
N GLU A 11 1.96 -20.38 -18.32
CA GLU A 11 1.43 -20.90 -17.07
C GLU A 11 1.84 -19.97 -15.94
N GLU A 12 0.85 -19.38 -15.27
CA GLU A 12 1.10 -18.57 -14.10
C GLU A 12 1.87 -19.41 -13.07
N PRO A 13 2.98 -18.90 -12.51
CA PRO A 13 3.73 -19.65 -11.54
C PRO A 13 2.83 -20.00 -10.35
N ALA A 14 2.88 -21.28 -9.96
CA ALA A 14 2.14 -21.80 -8.82
C ALA A 14 2.34 -20.89 -7.61
N TRP A 15 1.26 -20.61 -6.87
CA TRP A 15 1.34 -19.75 -5.70
C TRP A 15 2.29 -20.34 -4.65
N VAL A 16 3.11 -19.48 -4.05
CA VAL A 16 4.03 -19.86 -2.95
C VAL A 16 3.69 -19.02 -1.73
N GLN A 17 3.53 -19.69 -0.59
CA GLN A 17 3.28 -19.05 0.72
C GLN A 17 4.41 -18.07 1.07
N PRO A 18 4.15 -16.76 1.19
CA PRO A 18 5.18 -15.78 1.54
C PRO A 18 5.52 -15.71 3.03
N TRP A 19 4.69 -16.26 3.91
CA TRP A 19 4.99 -16.31 5.34
C TRP A 19 5.91 -17.47 5.69
N LYS A 20 6.98 -17.18 6.42
CA LYS A 20 7.97 -18.18 6.85
C LYS A 20 8.16 -18.14 8.36
N PRO A 21 8.22 -19.30 9.03
CA PRO A 21 8.62 -19.33 10.43
C PRO A 21 10.05 -18.84 10.59
N SER A 22 10.32 -18.08 11.64
CA SER A 22 11.68 -17.68 12.01
C SER A 22 12.52 -18.91 12.36
N ALA A 23 13.81 -18.91 12.02
CA ALA A 23 14.69 -20.07 12.17
C ALA A 23 14.81 -20.50 13.65
N GLY A 24 14.74 -21.82 13.92
CA GLY A 24 15.11 -22.39 15.23
C GLY A 24 14.01 -23.07 16.07
N LEU A 25 12.92 -23.56 15.46
CA LEU A 25 11.71 -24.17 16.07
C LEU A 25 10.64 -23.14 16.42
N SER A 26 9.99 -22.63 15.37
CA SER A 26 8.77 -21.85 15.49
C SER A 26 7.60 -22.79 15.77
N ALA A 27 6.77 -22.49 16.77
CA ALA A 27 5.54 -23.24 17.07
C ALA A 27 4.38 -22.95 16.11
N TRP A 28 4.68 -22.31 14.97
CA TRP A 28 3.74 -21.99 13.91
C TRP A 28 3.67 -23.12 12.87
N ASP A 29 2.48 -23.67 12.65
CA ASP A 29 2.11 -24.47 11.49
C ASP A 29 1.41 -23.59 10.45
N LEU A 30 2.03 -23.45 9.28
CA LEU A 30 1.54 -22.65 8.15
C LEU A 30 0.96 -23.51 7.01
N THR A 31 0.78 -24.81 7.25
CA THR A 31 0.31 -25.77 6.24
C THR A 31 -1.18 -26.10 6.38
N ALA A 32 -1.78 -25.78 7.53
CA ALA A 32 -3.20 -25.98 7.81
C ALA A 32 -4.10 -25.32 6.74
N ASP A 33 -5.22 -25.99 6.43
CA ASP A 33 -6.19 -25.58 5.40
C ASP A 33 -5.57 -25.23 4.05
N ASN A 34 -4.56 -25.99 3.64
CA ASN A 34 -3.75 -25.73 2.43
C ASN A 34 -3.05 -24.36 2.48
N GLY A 35 -2.54 -23.98 3.66
CA GLY A 35 -1.84 -22.73 3.90
C GLY A 35 -2.73 -21.49 4.00
N ARG A 36 -4.03 -21.68 4.24
CA ARG A 36 -5.00 -20.57 4.45
C ARG A 36 -5.15 -20.17 5.92
N SER A 37 -4.68 -21.01 6.83
CA SER A 37 -4.75 -20.81 8.28
C SER A 37 -3.37 -21.03 8.90
N PHE A 38 -2.97 -20.14 9.83
CA PHE A 38 -1.71 -20.22 10.55
C PHE A 38 -1.99 -20.57 12.00
N HIS A 39 -1.50 -21.71 12.44
CA HIS A 39 -1.79 -22.23 13.77
C HIS A 39 -0.55 -22.06 14.64
N PHE A 40 -0.68 -21.39 15.77
CA PHE A 40 0.35 -21.33 16.78
C PHE A 40 -0.05 -22.21 17.95
N ASN A 41 0.81 -23.16 18.32
CA ASN A 41 0.55 -24.09 19.41
C ASN A 41 1.75 -24.17 20.36
N ALA A 42 1.86 -23.19 21.26
CA ALA A 42 2.81 -23.22 22.35
C ALA A 42 2.18 -22.64 23.63
N PRO A 43 1.62 -23.50 24.49
CA PRO A 43 1.13 -23.09 25.81
C PRO A 43 2.22 -22.44 26.70
N SER A 44 3.48 -22.72 26.39
CA SER A 44 4.65 -22.04 26.96
C SER A 44 5.71 -21.85 25.89
N GLY A 45 6.31 -20.66 25.81
CA GLY A 45 7.32 -20.30 24.83
C GLY A 45 6.80 -19.34 23.76
N ASP A 46 7.64 -19.01 22.79
CA ASP A 46 7.34 -18.06 21.73
C ASP A 46 7.60 -18.64 20.34
N GLY A 47 7.09 -17.94 19.34
CA GLY A 47 7.39 -18.23 17.95
C GLY A 47 6.97 -17.08 17.05
N ALA A 48 7.68 -16.95 15.94
CA ALA A 48 7.52 -15.86 15.00
C ALA A 48 7.36 -16.39 13.57
N ILE A 49 6.63 -15.63 12.77
CA ILE A 49 6.58 -15.72 11.31
C ILE A 49 6.93 -14.37 10.70
N THR A 50 7.57 -14.39 9.55
CA THR A 50 8.00 -13.21 8.81
C THR A 50 7.55 -13.30 7.36
N PHE A 51 7.21 -12.15 6.77
CA PHE A 51 6.87 -12.08 5.36
C PHE A 51 8.13 -12.01 4.49
N ASP A 52 8.31 -12.96 3.58
CA ASP A 52 9.41 -12.98 2.62
C ASP A 52 8.94 -12.54 1.23
N SER A 53 9.15 -11.26 0.92
CA SER A 53 8.86 -10.67 -0.40
C SER A 53 9.70 -11.26 -1.54
N ASN A 54 10.73 -12.06 -1.26
CA ASN A 54 11.57 -12.64 -2.30
C ASN A 54 11.04 -13.96 -2.87
N VAL A 55 10.07 -14.63 -2.23
CA VAL A 55 9.60 -15.93 -2.72
C VAL A 55 8.98 -15.85 -4.11
N GLN A 56 8.28 -14.74 -4.41
CA GLN A 56 7.70 -14.45 -5.72
C GLN A 56 7.71 -12.93 -5.92
N ARG A 57 8.87 -12.37 -6.26
CA ARG A 57 9.11 -10.91 -6.33
C ARG A 57 8.10 -10.14 -7.19
N ALA A 58 7.62 -10.73 -8.28
CA ALA A 58 6.61 -10.11 -9.16
C ALA A 58 5.20 -10.07 -8.52
N LYS A 59 4.88 -10.99 -7.61
CA LYS A 59 3.58 -11.09 -6.93
C LYS A 59 3.56 -10.37 -5.57
N PHE A 60 4.72 -10.28 -4.90
CA PHE A 60 4.85 -9.69 -3.56
C PHE A 60 5.82 -8.49 -3.48
N PRO A 61 5.73 -7.51 -4.39
CA PRO A 61 6.64 -6.36 -4.35
C PRO A 61 6.32 -5.48 -3.14
N LEU A 62 7.34 -5.20 -2.33
CA LEU A 62 7.32 -4.16 -1.28
C LEU A 62 8.03 -2.90 -1.78
N THR A 63 7.72 -2.54 -3.02
CA THR A 63 8.36 -1.48 -3.77
C THR A 63 7.32 -0.76 -4.62
N ASP A 64 7.73 0.34 -5.26
CA ASP A 64 6.93 1.16 -6.18
C ASP A 64 6.63 0.49 -7.53
N TRP A 65 6.65 -0.84 -7.57
CA TRP A 65 6.06 -1.61 -8.67
C TRP A 65 4.59 -1.23 -8.81
N LEU A 66 4.11 -0.98 -10.04
CA LEU A 66 2.74 -0.50 -10.28
C LEU A 66 2.41 0.85 -9.61
N ALA A 67 3.42 1.66 -9.24
CA ALA A 67 3.18 3.05 -8.86
C ALA A 67 2.57 3.83 -10.04
N TYR A 68 1.81 4.87 -9.71
CA TYR A 68 1.27 5.77 -10.73
C TYR A 68 2.38 6.63 -11.31
N ASP A 69 2.20 7.06 -12.56
CA ASP A 69 3.16 7.91 -13.28
C ASP A 69 4.50 7.21 -13.59
N GLN A 70 4.49 5.88 -13.64
CA GLN A 70 5.58 5.06 -14.14
C GLN A 70 5.40 4.85 -15.66
N VAL A 71 6.39 5.24 -16.47
CA VAL A 71 6.53 4.74 -17.85
C VAL A 71 7.62 3.68 -17.87
N ALA A 72 7.26 2.46 -18.26
CA ALA A 72 8.24 1.48 -18.67
C ALA A 72 9.00 2.05 -19.88
N SER A 73 10.26 2.44 -19.69
CA SER A 73 11.13 2.91 -20.77
C SER A 73 11.32 1.80 -21.80
N ARG A 74 10.61 1.85 -22.94
CA ARG A 74 11.00 1.13 -24.16
C ARG A 74 10.60 1.83 -25.47
N PRO A 75 11.35 1.57 -26.56
CA PRO A 75 10.98 1.97 -27.91
C PRO A 75 9.70 1.26 -28.33
N GLU A 76 8.94 1.94 -29.19
CA GLU A 76 7.66 1.53 -29.78
C GLU A 76 7.45 0.00 -29.88
N TYR A 77 6.31 -0.47 -29.36
CA TYR A 77 5.75 -1.83 -29.50
C TYR A 77 6.29 -2.96 -28.59
N SER A 78 6.40 -2.77 -27.27
CA SER A 78 6.41 -3.91 -26.34
C SER A 78 5.35 -3.77 -25.24
N VAL A 79 4.42 -4.72 -25.22
CA VAL A 79 3.45 -4.96 -24.14
C VAL A 79 4.15 -5.04 -22.78
N ASP A 80 3.50 -4.40 -21.80
CA ASP A 80 3.70 -4.44 -20.35
C ASP A 80 4.99 -5.11 -19.84
N ARG A 81 5.87 -4.27 -19.27
CA ARG A 81 7.04 -4.72 -18.49
C ARG A 81 6.65 -5.49 -17.21
N TYR A 82 5.36 -5.69 -16.95
CA TYR A 82 4.86 -6.45 -15.80
C TYR A 82 5.34 -7.92 -15.78
N ASP A 83 5.84 -8.44 -16.92
CA ASP A 83 6.18 -9.86 -17.08
C ASP A 83 7.65 -10.16 -17.44
N THR A 84 8.55 -9.17 -17.50
CA THR A 84 9.91 -9.41 -18.03
C THR A 84 10.98 -9.75 -16.97
N GLY A 85 10.67 -9.66 -15.68
CA GLY A 85 11.66 -9.95 -14.62
C GLY A 85 12.96 -9.14 -14.75
N ASP A 86 12.90 -8.01 -15.48
CA ASP A 86 14.05 -7.16 -15.81
C ASP A 86 14.36 -6.27 -14.60
N PRO A 87 15.52 -6.45 -13.94
CA PRO A 87 15.87 -5.84 -12.66
C PRO A 87 16.36 -4.39 -12.78
N GLN A 88 15.95 -3.62 -13.79
CA GLN A 88 16.00 -2.16 -13.66
C GLN A 88 15.01 -1.80 -12.55
N ALA A 89 15.57 -1.70 -11.35
CA ALA A 89 14.92 -1.97 -10.09
C ALA A 89 13.77 -0.99 -9.82
N PRO A 90 12.68 -1.44 -9.18
CA PRO A 90 11.75 -0.49 -8.58
C PRO A 90 12.55 0.42 -7.61
N ASP A 91 12.49 1.73 -7.84
CA ASP A 91 13.43 2.72 -7.30
C ASP A 91 13.26 2.90 -5.78
N ASN A 92 12.05 2.64 -5.25
CA ASN A 92 11.74 2.92 -3.85
C ASN A 92 11.03 1.76 -3.15
N ALA A 93 11.46 1.49 -1.91
CA ALA A 93 10.73 0.63 -0.99
C ALA A 93 9.41 1.30 -0.57
N VAL A 94 8.31 0.54 -0.60
CA VAL A 94 7.00 0.99 -0.09
C VAL A 94 6.79 0.40 1.29
N SER A 95 6.79 1.29 2.30
CA SER A 95 6.63 0.94 3.71
C SER A 95 5.29 1.39 4.30
N ASP A 96 4.43 2.00 3.48
CA ASP A 96 3.03 2.21 3.82
C ASP A 96 2.28 0.90 3.64
N LEU A 97 1.98 0.27 4.77
CA LEU A 97 1.52 -1.11 4.84
C LEU A 97 0.29 -1.23 5.74
N LYS A 98 -0.59 -2.14 5.34
CA LYS A 98 -1.66 -2.67 6.17
C LYS A 98 -1.47 -4.17 6.29
N LEU A 99 -1.44 -4.67 7.51
CA LEU A 99 -1.56 -6.09 7.83
C LEU A 99 -2.93 -6.32 8.46
N ALA A 100 -3.68 -7.31 7.99
CA ALA A 100 -4.95 -7.64 8.61
C ALA A 100 -5.23 -9.14 8.55
N PHE A 101 -5.78 -9.65 9.63
CA PHE A 101 -6.04 -11.08 9.83
C PHE A 101 -7.21 -11.26 10.80
N THR A 102 -7.88 -12.39 10.70
CA THR A 102 -8.80 -12.86 11.73
C THR A 102 -7.98 -13.62 12.76
N TYR A 103 -8.16 -13.28 14.04
CA TYR A 103 -7.45 -13.85 15.16
C TYR A 103 -8.43 -14.60 16.06
N HIS A 104 -8.17 -15.90 16.24
CA HIS A 104 -8.90 -16.76 17.15
C HIS A 104 -7.97 -17.25 18.26
N ARG A 105 -8.21 -16.85 19.50
CA ARG A 105 -7.46 -17.35 20.66
C ARG A 105 -8.21 -18.53 21.28
N GLU A 106 -7.58 -19.70 21.29
CA GLU A 106 -8.14 -20.91 21.90
C GLU A 106 -7.86 -20.96 23.40
N SER A 107 -6.62 -20.64 23.80
CA SER A 107 -6.19 -20.67 25.20
C SER A 107 -4.91 -19.86 25.44
N GLY A 108 -4.59 -19.65 26.73
CA GLY A 108 -3.39 -18.93 27.20
C GLY A 108 -3.57 -17.41 27.24
N ASP A 109 -2.71 -16.77 28.02
CA ASP A 109 -2.78 -15.33 28.31
C ASP A 109 -1.66 -14.53 27.63
N GLY A 110 -0.74 -15.20 26.94
CA GLY A 110 0.36 -14.54 26.24
C GLY A 110 -0.13 -13.70 25.06
N ALA A 111 0.70 -12.76 24.59
CA ALA A 111 0.27 -11.79 23.59
C ALA A 111 0.55 -12.24 22.16
N LEU A 112 -0.32 -11.85 21.23
CA LEU A 112 0.02 -11.81 19.80
C LEU A 112 0.69 -10.45 19.53
N THR A 113 1.82 -10.42 18.84
CA THR A 113 2.51 -9.18 18.48
C THR A 113 2.68 -9.10 16.97
N ALA A 114 2.14 -8.06 16.33
CA ALA A 114 2.38 -7.80 14.92
C ALA A 114 3.30 -6.59 14.75
N SER A 115 4.26 -6.67 13.82
CA SER A 115 5.24 -5.61 13.59
C SER A 115 5.35 -5.20 12.12
N LEU A 116 5.48 -3.90 11.89
CA LEU A 116 5.70 -3.27 10.59
C LEU A 116 6.86 -2.27 10.71
N SER A 117 7.85 -2.32 9.82
CA SER A 117 8.91 -1.30 9.78
C SER A 117 8.70 -0.27 8.68
N LYS A 118 9.16 0.95 8.93
CA LYS A 118 9.24 2.07 7.99
C LYS A 118 10.52 2.84 8.28
N LEU A 119 11.36 2.99 7.25
CA LEU A 119 12.69 3.56 7.37
C LEU A 119 13.52 2.81 8.42
N ASP A 120 13.99 3.49 9.46
CA ASP A 120 14.78 2.97 10.58
C ASP A 120 13.95 2.63 11.83
N ARG A 121 12.61 2.74 11.74
CA ARG A 121 11.70 2.54 12.85
C ARG A 121 10.85 1.29 12.65
N THR A 122 10.68 0.50 13.70
CA THR A 122 9.74 -0.64 13.75
C THR A 122 8.60 -0.29 14.68
N PHE A 123 7.36 -0.47 14.23
CA PHE A 123 6.16 -0.37 15.06
C PHE A 123 5.68 -1.77 15.39
N SER A 124 5.38 -2.00 16.67
CA SER A 124 4.90 -3.30 17.16
C SER A 124 3.63 -3.08 17.96
N VAL A 125 2.56 -3.76 17.57
CA VAL A 125 1.33 -3.83 18.35
C VAL A 125 1.28 -5.16 19.09
N ARG A 126 1.29 -5.10 20.42
CA ARG A 126 1.15 -6.25 21.31
C ARG A 126 -0.29 -6.33 21.79
N ILE A 127 -0.95 -7.45 21.53
CA ILE A 127 -2.35 -7.73 21.78
C ILE A 127 -2.45 -8.83 22.84
N ALA A 128 -2.63 -8.43 24.10
CA ALA A 128 -2.95 -9.32 25.21
C ALA A 128 -4.47 -9.40 25.41
N PRO A 129 -5.00 -10.37 26.19
CA PRO A 129 -6.45 -10.53 26.36
C PRO A 129 -7.19 -9.27 26.84
N ASN A 130 -6.54 -8.48 27.70
CA ASN A 130 -7.13 -7.32 28.37
C ASN A 130 -6.48 -5.98 28.01
N ARG A 131 -5.43 -5.99 27.18
CA ARG A 131 -4.66 -4.78 26.89
C ARG A 131 -4.00 -4.86 25.53
N ILE A 132 -4.02 -3.74 24.82
CA ILE A 132 -3.25 -3.54 23.61
C ILE A 132 -2.26 -2.40 23.81
N THR A 133 -1.03 -2.59 23.34
CA THR A 133 0.03 -1.57 23.42
C THR A 133 0.68 -1.42 22.05
N LEU A 134 0.79 -0.17 21.59
CA LEU A 134 1.58 0.21 20.43
C LEU A 134 2.92 0.73 20.90
N GLN A 135 3.99 0.09 20.43
CA GLN A 135 5.36 0.52 20.68
C GLN A 135 6.05 0.86 19.37
N SER A 136 7.02 1.76 19.44
CA SER A 136 7.97 1.99 18.37
C SER A 136 9.38 1.75 18.85
N ARG A 137 10.19 1.11 18.02
CA ARG A 137 11.61 0.89 18.26
C ARG A 137 12.41 1.58 17.17
N GLN A 138 13.38 2.40 17.58
CA GLN A 138 14.37 3.01 16.71
C GLN A 138 15.74 2.73 17.34
N ASN A 139 16.65 2.08 16.60
CA ASN A 139 17.90 1.55 17.15
C ASN A 139 17.64 0.61 18.37
N GLN A 140 18.28 0.87 19.51
CA GLN A 140 18.09 0.13 20.76
C GLN A 140 16.99 0.73 21.66
N ASN A 141 16.37 1.83 21.24
CA ASN A 141 15.39 2.54 22.04
C ASN A 141 13.97 2.10 21.67
N THR A 142 13.24 1.58 22.66
CA THR A 142 11.82 1.25 22.54
C THR A 142 11.00 2.28 23.32
N THR A 143 9.95 2.81 22.69
CA THR A 143 9.02 3.78 23.28
C THR A 143 7.59 3.27 23.12
N GLU A 144 6.82 3.22 24.20
CA GLU A 144 5.37 3.03 24.13
C GLU A 144 4.73 4.32 23.62
N LEU A 145 4.03 4.23 22.49
CA LEU A 145 3.34 5.37 21.90
C LEU A 145 1.93 5.49 22.45
N ALA A 146 1.23 4.37 22.60
CA ALA A 146 -0.14 4.35 23.07
C ALA A 146 -0.48 2.98 23.68
N ALA A 147 -1.49 2.96 24.54
CA ALA A 147 -2.09 1.75 25.06
C ALA A 147 -3.59 1.96 25.25
N ALA A 148 -4.34 0.87 25.18
CA ALA A 148 -5.75 0.84 25.51
C ALA A 148 -6.10 -0.45 26.25
N ASP A 149 -7.00 -0.34 27.23
CA ASP A 149 -7.63 -1.51 27.82
C ASP A 149 -8.67 -2.04 26.84
N ILE A 150 -8.68 -3.35 26.64
CA ILE A 150 -9.62 -4.05 25.77
C ILE A 150 -10.17 -5.25 26.52
N ALA A 151 -11.22 -5.87 25.99
CA ALA A 151 -11.66 -7.18 26.42
C ALA A 151 -11.92 -7.99 25.16
N LEU A 152 -10.95 -8.83 24.77
CA LEU A 152 -11.18 -9.78 23.68
C LEU A 152 -12.11 -10.87 24.20
N GLU A 153 -13.32 -10.90 23.66
CA GLU A 153 -14.27 -11.96 23.94
C GLU A 153 -13.76 -13.29 23.35
N LYS A 154 -14.42 -14.40 23.71
CA LYS A 154 -14.12 -15.67 23.05
C LYS A 154 -14.64 -15.61 21.62
N GLY A 155 -13.80 -15.97 20.66
CA GLY A 155 -14.18 -16.08 19.26
C GLY A 155 -13.17 -15.42 18.33
N ASP A 156 -13.66 -15.11 17.13
CA ASP A 156 -12.88 -14.54 16.05
C ASP A 156 -12.92 -13.01 16.13
N HIS A 157 -11.75 -12.38 16.10
CA HIS A 157 -11.61 -10.94 16.03
C HIS A 157 -10.86 -10.52 14.77
N ARG A 158 -11.42 -9.56 14.03
CA ARG A 158 -10.73 -8.98 12.87
C ARG A 158 -9.75 -7.92 13.36
N ILE A 159 -8.46 -8.19 13.20
CA ILE A 159 -7.38 -7.26 13.53
C ILE A 159 -6.89 -6.58 12.26
N GLU A 160 -6.73 -5.26 12.31
CA GLU A 160 -6.08 -4.47 11.26
C GLU A 160 -4.98 -3.60 11.88
N PHE A 161 -3.76 -3.74 11.41
CA PHE A 161 -2.60 -2.95 11.82
C PHE A 161 -2.04 -2.23 10.60
N MET A 162 -2.06 -0.90 10.65
CA MET A 162 -1.69 -0.04 9.53
C MET A 162 -0.59 0.92 9.97
N ASN A 163 0.42 1.08 9.13
CA ASN A 163 1.37 2.18 9.18
C ASN A 163 1.30 2.85 7.80
N VAL A 164 0.52 3.93 7.69
CA VAL A 164 0.25 4.63 6.42
C VAL A 164 0.31 6.12 6.67
N ASP A 165 1.03 6.87 5.83
CA ASP A 165 1.11 8.34 5.86
C ASP A 165 1.52 8.91 7.23
N TYR A 166 2.54 8.30 7.85
CA TYR A 166 3.00 8.67 9.19
C TYR A 166 1.92 8.57 10.27
N CYS A 167 0.92 7.72 10.06
CA CYS A 167 -0.13 7.39 11.01
C CYS A 167 -0.15 5.88 11.25
N VAL A 168 0.04 5.49 12.51
CA VAL A 168 -0.11 4.10 12.92
C VAL A 168 -1.48 3.91 13.53
N THR A 169 -2.27 3.02 12.94
CA THR A 169 -3.63 2.71 13.39
C THR A 169 -3.79 1.23 13.66
N VAL A 170 -4.45 0.90 14.77
CA VAL A 170 -4.85 -0.45 15.12
C VAL A 170 -6.36 -0.50 15.25
N ARG A 171 -6.99 -1.42 14.53
CA ARG A 171 -8.44 -1.64 14.55
C ARG A 171 -8.77 -3.06 14.99
N ILE A 172 -9.85 -3.19 15.75
CA ILE A 172 -10.43 -4.46 16.14
C ILE A 172 -11.92 -4.42 15.76
N ASP A 173 -12.37 -5.41 14.99
CA ASP A 173 -13.76 -5.55 14.54
C ASP A 173 -14.31 -4.27 13.90
N GLY A 174 -13.47 -3.61 13.09
CA GLY A 174 -13.81 -2.39 12.34
C GLY A 174 -13.77 -1.10 13.18
N ARG A 175 -13.38 -1.15 14.45
CA ARG A 175 -13.26 0.03 15.32
C ARG A 175 -11.80 0.41 15.57
N ASP A 176 -11.48 1.68 15.46
CA ASP A 176 -10.16 2.21 15.79
C ASP A 176 -9.95 2.15 17.31
N ILE A 177 -8.93 1.42 17.73
CA ILE A 177 -8.55 1.25 19.15
C ILE A 177 -7.36 2.13 19.50
N ILE A 178 -6.35 2.16 18.62
CA ILE A 178 -5.19 3.04 18.73
C ILE A 178 -5.03 3.78 17.40
N ARG A 179 -4.76 5.07 17.49
CA ARG A 179 -4.34 5.90 16.35
C ARG A 179 -3.24 6.85 16.85
N SER A 180 -2.08 6.85 16.22
CA SER A 180 -1.01 7.78 16.57
C SER A 180 -1.38 9.21 16.19
N THR A 181 -0.86 10.16 16.96
CA THR A 181 -0.92 11.59 16.70
C THR A 181 0.35 12.06 15.98
N PRO A 182 0.32 13.22 15.31
CA PRO A 182 1.53 13.83 14.74
C PRO A 182 2.66 14.03 15.76
N GLU A 183 2.33 14.29 17.02
CA GLU A 183 3.31 14.45 18.11
C GLU A 183 4.03 13.13 18.44
N GLN A 184 3.35 11.98 18.27
CA GLN A 184 3.92 10.65 18.50
C GLN A 184 4.69 10.12 17.28
N TYR A 185 4.22 10.48 16.08
CA TYR A 185 4.79 10.05 14.82
C TYR A 185 4.50 11.06 13.71
N ALA A 186 5.57 11.69 13.21
CA ALA A 186 5.55 12.64 12.12
C ALA A 186 6.72 12.36 11.16
N PRO A 187 6.62 12.83 9.89
CA PRO A 187 7.73 12.74 8.95
C PRO A 187 8.93 13.58 9.37
N ASP A 188 10.12 13.02 9.22
CA ASP A 188 11.38 13.78 9.22
C ASP A 188 11.58 14.41 7.83
N ILE A 189 10.97 15.57 7.63
CA ILE A 189 10.99 16.27 6.33
C ILE A 189 12.44 16.55 5.86
N PRO A 190 13.36 17.09 6.68
CA PRO A 190 14.75 17.26 6.27
C PRO A 190 15.43 15.97 5.80
N LEU A 191 15.24 14.85 6.50
CA LEU A 191 15.78 13.55 6.09
C LEU A 191 15.23 13.13 4.72
N LEU A 192 13.92 13.25 4.51
CA LEU A 192 13.26 12.83 3.27
C LEU A 192 13.70 13.66 2.07
N LEU A 193 13.83 14.99 2.24
CA LEU A 193 14.33 15.88 1.19
C LEU A 193 15.78 15.57 0.84
N ARG A 194 16.63 15.37 1.85
CA ARG A 194 18.02 14.96 1.63
C ARG A 194 18.10 13.63 0.87
N ALA A 195 17.32 12.63 1.29
CA ALA A 195 17.28 11.33 0.62
C ALA A 195 16.79 11.46 -0.85
N PHE A 196 15.82 12.34 -1.09
CA PHE A 196 15.37 12.67 -2.43
C PHE A 196 16.52 13.26 -3.29
N ASP A 197 17.18 14.32 -2.84
CA ASP A 197 18.27 14.98 -3.57
C ASP A 197 19.44 14.02 -3.86
N HIS A 198 19.80 13.20 -2.89
CA HIS A 198 20.92 12.26 -2.97
C HIS A 198 20.58 10.92 -3.63
N HIS A 199 19.33 10.71 -4.06
CA HIS A 199 18.89 9.44 -4.65
C HIS A 199 19.12 8.25 -3.70
N GLU A 200 18.91 8.48 -2.40
CA GLU A 200 19.05 7.44 -1.37
C GLU A 200 17.84 6.50 -1.41
N SER A 201 18.09 5.20 -1.52
CA SER A 201 17.04 4.18 -1.34
C SER A 201 16.87 3.84 0.13
N PHE A 202 15.62 3.71 0.57
CA PHE A 202 15.29 3.23 1.90
C PHE A 202 15.22 1.70 1.95
N PRO A 203 15.46 1.10 3.13
CA PRO A 203 15.33 -0.35 3.29
C PRO A 203 13.89 -0.80 3.00
N LYS A 204 13.76 -2.00 2.43
CA LYS A 204 12.46 -2.67 2.34
C LYS A 204 11.88 -2.88 3.73
N PRO A 205 10.57 -2.67 3.92
CA PRO A 205 9.97 -2.89 5.22
C PRO A 205 10.02 -4.37 5.60
N THR A 206 10.07 -4.63 6.90
CA THR A 206 9.97 -5.94 7.51
C THR A 206 8.60 -6.08 8.15
N ILE A 207 8.02 -7.28 8.02
CA ILE A 207 6.72 -7.62 8.55
C ILE A 207 6.87 -8.91 9.34
N SER A 208 6.42 -8.91 10.60
CA SER A 208 6.41 -10.11 11.43
C SER A 208 5.13 -10.23 12.25
N ILE A 209 4.79 -11.47 12.59
CA ILE A 209 3.78 -11.80 13.59
C ILE A 209 4.43 -12.77 14.57
N GLU A 210 4.28 -12.49 15.84
CA GLU A 210 4.81 -13.26 16.96
C GLU A 210 3.67 -13.65 17.87
N ALA A 211 3.75 -14.84 18.45
CA ALA A 211 2.86 -15.28 19.51
C ALA A 211 3.71 -15.88 20.63
N ALA A 212 3.26 -15.71 21.86
CA ALA A 212 3.85 -16.36 23.02
C ALA A 212 2.75 -16.90 23.94
N ASP A 213 3.06 -17.97 24.68
CA ASP A 213 2.29 -18.54 25.79
C ASP A 213 0.78 -18.66 25.52
N GLN A 214 0.43 -19.21 24.36
CA GLN A 214 -0.95 -19.33 23.91
C GLN A 214 -1.13 -20.43 22.84
N VAL A 215 -2.39 -20.76 22.59
CA VAL A 215 -2.81 -21.50 21.39
C VAL A 215 -3.77 -20.61 20.62
N CYS A 216 -3.48 -20.37 19.34
CA CYS A 216 -4.30 -19.52 18.50
C CYS A 216 -4.21 -19.87 17.03
N THR A 217 -5.22 -19.43 16.27
CA THR A 217 -5.29 -19.53 14.83
C THR A 217 -5.41 -18.14 14.20
N LEU A 218 -4.65 -17.89 13.13
CA LEU A 218 -4.83 -16.75 12.24
C LEU A 218 -5.41 -17.23 10.92
N SER A 219 -6.44 -16.55 10.43
CA SER A 219 -7.02 -16.80 9.10
C SER A 219 -7.23 -15.49 8.36
N HIS A 220 -7.48 -15.55 7.05
CA HIS A 220 -7.67 -14.35 6.21
C HIS A 220 -6.55 -13.31 6.35
N VAL A 221 -5.31 -13.80 6.45
CA VAL A 221 -4.10 -12.97 6.55
C VAL A 221 -3.88 -12.29 5.21
N GLY A 222 -3.97 -10.97 5.20
CA GLY A 222 -3.67 -10.13 4.05
C GLY A 222 -2.62 -9.08 4.41
N LEU A 223 -1.77 -8.78 3.44
CA LEU A 223 -0.81 -7.69 3.48
C LEU A 223 -1.09 -6.81 2.27
N TRP A 224 -1.38 -5.54 2.51
CA TRP A 224 -1.56 -4.53 1.48
C TRP A 224 -0.42 -3.53 1.60
N ARG A 225 0.04 -3.05 0.45
CA ARG A 225 0.91 -1.89 0.36
C ARG A 225 0.19 -0.78 -0.36
N ASP A 226 0.66 0.43 -0.15
CA ASP A 226 0.15 1.58 -0.88
C ASP A 226 0.58 1.58 -2.36
N ILE A 227 -0.15 2.37 -3.15
CA ILE A 227 0.18 2.78 -4.52
C ILE A 227 0.11 4.30 -4.55
N TYR A 228 1.20 4.93 -4.99
CA TYR A 228 1.35 6.37 -4.95
C TYR A 228 1.87 6.89 -6.30
N TYR A 229 1.76 8.20 -6.51
CA TYR A 229 2.34 8.89 -7.65
C TYR A 229 3.85 9.08 -7.47
N GLY A 230 4.63 8.70 -8.48
CA GLY A 230 6.08 8.89 -8.48
C GLY A 230 6.48 10.33 -8.19
N ASN A 231 7.56 10.51 -7.43
CA ASN A 231 8.13 11.80 -7.06
C ASN A 231 9.33 12.22 -7.95
N ARG A 232 9.74 11.36 -8.87
CA ARG A 232 10.84 11.58 -9.81
C ARG A 232 10.34 11.43 -11.25
N PRO A 233 10.91 12.20 -12.20
CA PRO A 233 10.65 11.97 -13.60
C PRO A 233 11.14 10.57 -14.00
N SER A 234 10.40 9.91 -14.87
CA SER A 234 10.86 8.66 -15.47
C SER A 234 12.15 8.88 -16.28
N PRO A 235 13.09 7.92 -16.32
CA PRO A 235 14.31 8.05 -17.11
C PRO A 235 14.02 8.37 -18.58
N GLY A 236 14.54 9.51 -19.07
CA GLY A 236 14.32 9.97 -20.44
C GLY A 236 13.08 10.85 -20.64
N SER A 237 12.31 11.13 -19.58
CA SER A 237 11.26 12.15 -19.61
C SER A 237 11.79 13.50 -19.14
N ASP A 238 11.54 14.55 -19.92
CA ASP A 238 11.77 15.94 -19.49
C ASP A 238 10.59 16.49 -18.67
N MET A 239 9.49 15.73 -18.52
CA MET A 239 8.35 16.16 -17.72
C MET A 239 8.70 16.13 -16.24
N ARG A 240 8.61 17.29 -15.58
CA ARG A 240 8.86 17.42 -14.15
C ARG A 240 7.59 17.89 -13.46
N ALA A 241 7.18 17.18 -12.40
CA ALA A 241 6.12 17.64 -11.53
C ALA A 241 6.55 18.95 -10.86
N PHE A 242 5.82 20.02 -11.18
CA PHE A 242 5.98 21.35 -10.57
C PHE A 242 5.36 21.40 -9.18
N HIS A 243 4.17 20.80 -9.03
CA HIS A 243 3.39 20.77 -7.81
C HIS A 243 3.44 19.41 -7.13
N ALA A 244 3.23 19.39 -5.81
CA ALA A 244 3.20 18.16 -4.99
C ALA A 244 4.44 17.25 -5.18
N SER A 245 5.61 17.87 -5.38
CA SER A 245 6.89 17.18 -5.57
C SER A 245 7.95 17.70 -4.58
N PRO A 246 8.83 16.83 -4.05
CA PRO A 246 9.97 17.25 -3.23
C PRO A 246 10.91 18.25 -3.95
N GLN A 247 10.98 18.17 -5.28
CA GLN A 247 11.89 18.96 -6.12
C GLN A 247 11.76 20.48 -5.91
N ASN A 248 10.55 20.95 -5.60
CA ASN A 248 10.23 22.37 -5.44
C ASN A 248 9.69 22.68 -4.04
N PHE A 249 10.03 21.85 -3.05
CA PHE A 249 9.65 22.12 -1.66
C PHE A 249 10.55 23.22 -1.05
N PRO A 250 10.00 24.19 -0.29
CA PRO A 250 8.58 24.37 0.06
C PRO A 250 7.78 25.25 -0.91
N ASP A 251 8.41 25.80 -1.95
CA ASP A 251 7.84 26.87 -2.77
C ASP A 251 6.57 26.49 -3.55
N ASN A 252 6.46 25.23 -4.02
CA ASN A 252 5.33 24.75 -4.82
C ASN A 252 4.45 23.72 -4.09
N VAL A 253 4.29 23.87 -2.77
CA VAL A 253 3.26 23.14 -2.03
C VAL A 253 1.89 23.63 -2.46
N THR A 254 1.02 22.71 -2.90
CA THR A 254 -0.34 23.05 -3.32
C THR A 254 -1.21 23.32 -2.09
N HIS A 255 -1.76 24.53 -2.00
CA HIS A 255 -2.73 24.93 -0.98
C HIS A 255 -4.09 25.17 -1.63
N LEU A 256 -5.07 24.31 -1.39
CA LEU A 256 -6.40 24.44 -2.01
C LEU A 256 -7.32 25.33 -1.16
N ALA A 257 -8.04 26.25 -1.80
CA ALA A 257 -9.26 26.82 -1.23
C ALA A 257 -10.40 25.78 -1.17
N SER A 258 -11.48 26.09 -0.46
CA SER A 258 -12.61 25.16 -0.29
C SER A 258 -13.33 24.81 -1.60
N ASP A 259 -13.18 25.64 -2.63
CA ASP A 259 -13.73 25.52 -3.97
C ASP A 259 -12.66 25.28 -5.04
N GLU A 260 -11.46 24.83 -4.63
CA GLU A 260 -10.37 24.46 -5.54
C GLU A 260 -10.05 22.96 -5.41
N PHE A 261 -9.69 22.35 -6.53
CA PHE A 261 -9.38 20.92 -6.62
C PHE A 261 -8.00 20.71 -7.22
N PHE A 262 -7.25 19.76 -6.66
CA PHE A 262 -6.04 19.22 -7.26
C PHE A 262 -6.41 17.96 -8.05
N VAL A 263 -6.46 18.07 -9.38
CA VAL A 263 -6.97 16.98 -10.22
C VAL A 263 -5.84 16.06 -10.69
N MET A 264 -6.01 14.77 -10.43
CA MET A 264 -5.05 13.73 -10.75
C MET A 264 -5.49 12.98 -12.01
N GLY A 265 -4.51 12.49 -12.77
CA GLY A 265 -4.72 11.92 -14.10
C GLY A 265 -5.18 10.46 -14.12
N ASP A 266 -5.06 9.83 -15.29
CA ASP A 266 -5.38 8.43 -15.55
C ASP A 266 -4.33 7.43 -15.03
N ASN A 267 -3.53 7.85 -14.05
CA ASN A 267 -2.36 7.15 -13.50
C ASN A 267 -1.16 7.01 -14.45
N SER A 268 -1.22 7.58 -15.66
CA SER A 268 -0.09 7.62 -16.59
C SER A 268 0.61 8.98 -16.59
N PRO A 269 1.90 9.05 -16.98
CA PRO A 269 2.58 10.32 -17.23
C PRO A 269 1.96 11.16 -18.35
N ILE A 270 1.25 10.51 -19.29
CA ILE A 270 0.66 11.18 -20.46
C ILE A 270 -0.54 12.05 -20.05
N SER A 271 -1.15 11.78 -18.90
CA SER A 271 -2.24 12.60 -18.37
C SER A 271 -1.86 14.07 -18.21
N MET A 272 -0.57 14.37 -18.00
CA MET A 272 -0.07 15.70 -17.64
C MET A 272 -1.00 16.35 -16.63
N ASP A 273 -1.28 15.66 -15.52
CA ASP A 273 -2.23 16.12 -14.52
C ASP A 273 -1.77 17.39 -13.79
N ALA A 274 -2.53 17.83 -12.78
CA ALA A 274 -2.29 19.09 -12.09
C ALA A 274 -0.88 19.24 -11.50
N ARG A 275 -0.13 18.14 -11.30
CA ARG A 275 1.28 18.19 -10.89
C ARG A 275 2.16 18.90 -11.93
N TYR A 276 1.79 18.86 -13.20
CA TYR A 276 2.61 19.31 -14.33
C TYR A 276 2.20 20.68 -14.89
N TRP A 277 1.08 21.25 -14.45
CA TRP A 277 0.58 22.52 -14.98
C TRP A 277 1.35 23.70 -14.40
N THR A 278 1.88 24.57 -15.26
CA THR A 278 2.61 25.79 -14.85
C THR A 278 1.80 27.06 -15.04
N ASP A 279 0.73 27.00 -15.83
CA ASP A 279 -0.05 28.18 -16.18
C ASP A 279 -1.20 28.37 -15.19
N PRO A 280 -1.32 29.56 -14.58
CA PRO A 280 -2.47 29.88 -13.75
C PRO A 280 -3.71 30.15 -14.61
N ILE A 281 -4.89 30.01 -13.99
CA ILE A 281 -6.16 30.43 -14.58
C ILE A 281 -6.36 31.91 -14.29
N ARG A 282 -6.34 32.74 -15.33
CA ARG A 282 -6.54 34.20 -15.26
C ARG A 282 -7.73 34.60 -16.14
N LEU A 283 -8.90 34.86 -15.54
CA LEU A 283 -10.08 35.38 -16.24
C LEU A 283 -10.50 36.73 -15.64
N PRO A 284 -9.88 37.84 -16.08
CA PRO A 284 -10.07 39.16 -15.45
C PRO A 284 -11.51 39.67 -15.58
N ASP A 285 -12.18 39.43 -16.70
CA ASP A 285 -13.58 39.83 -16.93
C ASP A 285 -14.56 39.13 -15.98
N GLU A 286 -14.13 38.02 -15.39
CA GLU A 286 -14.91 37.22 -14.45
C GLU A 286 -14.38 37.34 -13.01
N SER A 287 -13.37 38.20 -12.80
CA SER A 287 -12.68 38.34 -11.51
C SER A 287 -12.16 37.01 -10.93
N LEU A 288 -11.82 36.04 -11.79
CA LEU A 288 -11.31 34.74 -11.38
C LEU A 288 -9.79 34.70 -11.57
N ASN A 289 -9.12 34.34 -10.48
CA ASN A 289 -7.68 34.25 -10.42
C ASN A 289 -7.25 33.03 -9.60
N VAL A 290 -6.81 31.95 -10.25
CA VAL A 290 -6.42 30.71 -9.58
C VAL A 290 -5.01 30.32 -9.99
N GLU A 291 -4.20 29.96 -9.00
CA GLU A 291 -2.81 29.55 -9.21
C GLU A 291 -2.71 28.24 -10.00
N ALA A 292 -1.55 28.01 -10.60
CA ALA A 292 -1.28 26.82 -11.40
C ALA A 292 -1.49 25.52 -10.59
N GLY A 293 -1.83 24.44 -11.30
CA GLY A 293 -2.10 23.13 -10.71
C GLY A 293 -3.42 23.03 -9.93
N ARG A 294 -4.37 23.95 -10.13
CA ARG A 294 -5.65 23.93 -9.40
C ARG A 294 -6.82 24.15 -10.35
N VAL A 295 -7.95 23.53 -10.02
CA VAL A 295 -9.19 23.64 -10.78
C VAL A 295 -10.28 24.23 -9.87
N PRO A 296 -10.85 25.40 -10.22
CA PRO A 296 -12.01 25.94 -9.52
C PRO A 296 -13.25 25.04 -9.65
N GLU A 297 -14.08 24.96 -8.62
CA GLU A 297 -15.30 24.13 -8.58
C GLU A 297 -16.23 24.43 -9.76
N ARG A 298 -16.34 25.70 -10.15
CA ARG A 298 -17.16 26.15 -11.29
C ARG A 298 -16.79 25.51 -12.63
N PHE A 299 -15.60 24.90 -12.75
CA PHE A 299 -15.17 24.15 -13.93
C PHE A 299 -15.46 22.65 -13.84
N LEU A 300 -15.96 22.17 -12.71
CA LEU A 300 -16.41 20.80 -12.55
C LEU A 300 -17.88 20.68 -12.98
N LEU A 301 -18.18 19.69 -13.81
CA LEU A 301 -19.53 19.42 -14.31
C LEU A 301 -20.45 18.78 -13.24
N GLY A 302 -19.88 18.27 -12.15
CA GLY A 302 -20.61 17.64 -11.06
C GLY A 302 -19.85 16.47 -10.45
N LYS A 303 -20.49 15.78 -9.51
CA LYS A 303 -19.95 14.59 -8.87
C LYS A 303 -20.04 13.39 -9.81
N ALA A 304 -18.94 12.65 -9.92
CA ALA A 304 -18.98 11.35 -10.58
C ALA A 304 -19.96 10.43 -9.83
N PHE A 305 -20.82 9.73 -10.57
CA PHE A 305 -21.89 8.90 -9.98
C PHE A 305 -21.80 7.42 -10.41
N PHE A 306 -21.01 7.09 -11.44
CA PHE A 306 -20.62 5.71 -11.75
C PHE A 306 -19.24 5.66 -12.39
N VAL A 307 -18.55 4.53 -12.19
CA VAL A 307 -17.40 4.13 -13.00
C VAL A 307 -17.89 3.14 -14.05
N TYR A 308 -17.53 3.37 -15.31
CA TYR A 308 -17.76 2.43 -16.41
C TYR A 308 -16.43 2.04 -17.03
N TRP A 309 -16.03 0.80 -16.84
CA TRP A 309 -14.87 0.23 -17.51
C TRP A 309 -15.35 -0.41 -18.83
N PRO A 310 -14.98 0.12 -20.00
CA PRO A 310 -15.49 -0.37 -21.29
C PRO A 310 -14.82 -1.68 -21.74
N ALA A 311 -14.55 -2.61 -20.82
CA ALA A 311 -14.26 -3.99 -21.20
C ALA A 311 -15.59 -4.61 -21.65
N GLY A 312 -15.84 -4.60 -22.96
CA GLY A 312 -17.05 -5.18 -23.51
C GLY A 312 -17.20 -6.65 -23.09
N TYR A 313 -18.40 -7.02 -22.66
CA TYR A 313 -18.68 -8.36 -22.18
C TYR A 313 -18.54 -9.36 -23.33
N ARG A 314 -17.72 -10.40 -23.16
CA ARG A 314 -17.59 -11.51 -24.10
C ARG A 314 -18.27 -12.75 -23.51
N PRO A 315 -19.47 -13.15 -23.98
CA PRO A 315 -20.18 -14.34 -23.48
C PRO A 315 -19.37 -15.64 -23.65
N PHE A 316 -18.50 -15.68 -24.66
CA PHE A 316 -17.50 -16.70 -24.90
C PHE A 316 -16.36 -16.08 -25.72
N GLU A 317 -15.19 -16.70 -25.70
CA GLU A 317 -13.90 -16.13 -26.14
C GLU A 317 -13.90 -15.59 -27.58
N SER A 318 -14.66 -16.22 -28.48
CA SER A 318 -14.78 -15.84 -29.90
C SER A 318 -15.89 -14.83 -30.21
N ALA A 319 -16.71 -14.43 -29.23
CA ALA A 319 -17.80 -13.49 -29.44
C ALA A 319 -17.28 -12.03 -29.54
N PRO A 320 -17.93 -11.18 -30.36
CA PRO A 320 -17.68 -9.75 -30.31
C PRO A 320 -18.03 -9.19 -28.93
N ALA A 321 -17.23 -8.25 -28.44
CA ALA A 321 -17.43 -7.63 -27.14
C ALA A 321 -18.71 -6.77 -27.15
N LEU A 322 -19.67 -7.09 -26.28
CA LEU A 322 -20.93 -6.35 -26.16
C LEU A 322 -20.71 -5.10 -25.31
N VAL A 323 -21.07 -3.94 -25.87
CA VAL A 323 -20.97 -2.62 -25.23
C VAL A 323 -22.34 -1.93 -25.26
N PRO A 324 -22.81 -1.37 -24.14
CA PRO A 324 -22.13 -1.28 -22.85
C PRO A 324 -22.24 -2.56 -22.01
N ASN A 325 -21.17 -2.87 -21.27
CA ASN A 325 -21.18 -3.90 -20.24
C ASN A 325 -21.73 -3.30 -18.92
N PHE A 326 -23.07 -3.29 -18.77
CA PHE A 326 -23.72 -2.76 -17.57
C PHE A 326 -23.34 -3.51 -16.28
N GLY A 327 -22.88 -4.77 -16.38
CA GLY A 327 -22.56 -5.62 -15.22
C GLY A 327 -21.35 -5.14 -14.41
N ASP A 328 -20.46 -4.37 -15.02
CA ASP A 328 -19.26 -3.82 -14.38
C ASP A 328 -19.38 -2.33 -14.06
N MET A 329 -20.56 -1.75 -14.23
CA MET A 329 -20.85 -0.43 -13.68
C MET A 329 -20.88 -0.52 -12.16
N ARG A 330 -20.17 0.40 -11.50
CA ARG A 330 -20.19 0.55 -10.05
C ARG A 330 -20.61 1.97 -9.72
N LEU A 331 -21.64 2.12 -8.90
CA LEU A 331 -22.04 3.43 -8.39
C LEU A 331 -20.97 3.94 -7.43
N ILE A 332 -20.60 5.19 -7.59
CA ILE A 332 -19.76 5.92 -6.65
C ILE A 332 -20.72 6.46 -5.58
N HIS A 333 -20.53 6.04 -4.33
CA HIS A 333 -21.41 6.36 -3.19
C HIS A 333 -20.66 7.17 -2.14
#